data_AF-A0A9X1XIV5-F1
#
_entry.id   AF-A0A9X1XIV5-F1
#
_cell.length_a   1.000
_cell.length_b   1.000
_cell.length_c   1.000
_cell.angle_alpha   90.00
_cell.angle_beta   90.00
_cell.angle_gamma   90.00
#
_symmetry.space_group_name_H-M   'P 1'
#
loop_
_entity.id
_entity.type
_entity.pdbx_description
1 polymer ?
#
loop_
_entity_poly.entity_id
_entity_poly.type
_entity_poly.pdbx_seq_one_letter_code
_entity_poly.pdbx_strand_id
1 'polypeptide(L)'
;MSAETLQIILSLVSVSAACTSAYFAYVAIKASKKNAFLKERHKLALAAKDLYIAFNREWQYFRIDNHQDKWKILMSSEYFVSAELYASFQEVIIELRNFDVELKFSEKDEKAHKISKMLENIQCDKRLDE
;
A
#
# COMPACT_ATOMS: atom_id res chain seq x y z
N MET A 1 -22.56 -27.52 -50.51
CA MET A 1 -21.74 -26.63 -49.67
C MET A 1 -20.28 -26.98 -49.94
N SER A 2 -19.46 -26.03 -50.39
CA SER A 2 -18.06 -26.32 -50.79
C SER A 2 -17.15 -26.36 -49.55
N ALA A 3 -16.01 -27.06 -49.63
CA ALA A 3 -15.05 -27.13 -48.53
C ALA A 3 -14.55 -25.73 -48.08
N GLU A 4 -14.47 -24.79 -49.02
CA GLU A 4 -14.08 -23.39 -48.77
C GLU A 4 -15.08 -22.64 -47.89
N THR A 5 -16.39 -22.84 -48.10
CA THR A 5 -17.42 -22.18 -47.27
C THR A 5 -17.38 -22.70 -45.82
N LEU A 6 -17.03 -23.97 -45.63
CA LEU A 6 -16.90 -24.60 -44.31
C LEU A 6 -15.65 -24.10 -43.56
N GLN A 7 -14.52 -23.92 -44.25
CA GLN A 7 -13.30 -23.34 -43.68
C GLN A 7 -13.48 -21.87 -43.27
N ILE A 8 -14.20 -21.07 -44.07
CA ILE A 8 -14.49 -19.67 -43.74
C ILE A 8 -15.33 -19.58 -42.46
N ILE A 9 -16.34 -20.44 -42.30
CA ILE A 9 -17.18 -20.47 -41.09
C ILE A 9 -16.36 -20.88 -39.86
N LEU A 10 -15.55 -21.95 -39.97
CA LEU A 10 -14.72 -22.41 -38.86
C LEU A 10 -13.66 -21.39 -38.44
N SER A 11 -13.07 -20.67 -39.39
CA SER A 11 -12.12 -19.59 -39.11
C SER A 11 -12.82 -18.39 -38.46
N LEU A 12 -14.03 -18.02 -38.89
CA LEU A 12 -14.82 -16.98 -38.24
C LEU A 12 -15.14 -17.33 -36.77
N VAL A 13 -15.54 -18.59 -36.52
CA VAL A 13 -15.80 -19.09 -35.16
C VAL A 13 -14.53 -19.07 -34.31
N SER A 14 -13.40 -19.47 -34.89
CA SER A 14 -12.10 -19.49 -34.21
C SER A 14 -11.62 -18.08 -33.85
N VAL A 15 -11.76 -17.11 -34.76
CA VAL A 15 -11.44 -15.69 -34.51
C VAL A 15 -12.35 -15.12 -33.43
N SER A 16 -13.65 -15.41 -33.49
CA SER A 16 -14.62 -14.96 -32.48
C SER A 16 -14.31 -15.54 -31.09
N ALA A 17 -13.93 -16.82 -31.03
CA ALA A 17 -13.49 -17.47 -29.81
C ALA A 17 -12.17 -16.87 -29.27
N ALA A 18 -11.22 -16.55 -30.15
CA ALA A 18 -9.98 -15.89 -29.78
C ALA A 18 -10.24 -14.48 -29.19
N CYS A 19 -11.07 -13.67 -29.85
CA CYS A 19 -11.42 -12.33 -29.36
C CYS A 19 -12.13 -12.36 -27.99
N THR A 20 -13.07 -13.28 -27.79
CA THR A 20 -13.74 -13.44 -26.49
C THR A 20 -12.78 -13.89 -25.39
N SER A 21 -11.89 -14.84 -25.67
CA SER A 21 -10.87 -15.28 -24.71
C SER A 21 -9.90 -14.14 -24.34
N ALA A 22 -9.47 -13.34 -25.32
CA ALA A 22 -8.60 -12.18 -25.10
C ALA A 22 -9.29 -11.10 -24.24
N TYR A 23 -10.59 -10.86 -24.48
CA TYR A 23 -11.38 -9.94 -23.67
C TYR A 23 -11.49 -10.41 -22.22
N PHE A 24 -11.83 -11.68 -21.97
CA PHE A 24 -11.90 -12.21 -20.61
C PHE A 24 -10.54 -12.22 -19.92
N ALA A 25 -9.46 -12.54 -20.63
CA ALA A 25 -8.10 -12.45 -20.10
C ALA A 25 -7.75 -11.01 -19.70
N TYR A 26 -8.07 -10.02 -20.53
CA TYR A 26 -7.88 -8.60 -20.21
C TYR A 26 -8.67 -8.19 -18.95
N VAL A 27 -9.95 -8.58 -18.86
CA VAL A 27 -10.79 -8.30 -17.69
C VAL A 27 -10.21 -8.95 -16.42
N ALA A 28 -9.76 -10.20 -16.51
CA ALA A 28 -9.15 -10.93 -15.40
C ALA A 28 -7.82 -10.28 -14.94
N ILE A 29 -6.96 -9.86 -15.88
CA ILE A 29 -5.72 -9.15 -15.57
C ILE A 29 -6.02 -7.80 -14.90
N LYS A 30 -7.00 -7.05 -15.41
CA LYS A 30 -7.42 -5.78 -14.84
C LYS A 30 -7.96 -5.95 -13.41
N ALA A 31 -8.80 -6.95 -13.18
CA ALA A 31 -9.33 -7.27 -11.85
C ALA A 31 -8.22 -7.74 -10.89
N SER A 32 -7.30 -8.59 -11.35
CA SER A 32 -6.15 -9.05 -10.58
C SER A 32 -5.23 -7.89 -10.17
N LYS A 33 -4.93 -6.97 -11.10
CA LYS A 33 -4.18 -5.74 -10.81
C LYS A 33 -4.88 -4.85 -9.78
N LYS A 34 -6.21 -4.68 -9.88
CA LYS A 34 -7.00 -3.94 -8.88
C LYS A 34 -6.91 -4.60 -7.50
N ASN A 35 -7.04 -5.92 -7.42
CA ASN A 35 -6.97 -6.66 -6.16
C ASN A 35 -5.57 -6.59 -5.54
N ALA A 36 -4.51 -6.67 -6.35
CA ALA A 36 -3.14 -6.49 -5.88
C ALA A 36 -2.92 -5.08 -5.33
N PHE A 37 -3.41 -4.05 -6.03
CA PHE A 37 -3.31 -2.66 -5.58
C PHE A 37 -4.06 -2.43 -4.26
N LEU A 38 -5.27 -2.96 -4.12
CA LEU A 38 -6.04 -2.89 -2.87
C LEU A 38 -5.34 -3.61 -1.72
N LYS A 39 -4.76 -4.79 -1.98
CA LYS A 39 -3.99 -5.55 -0.99
C LYS A 39 -2.78 -4.76 -0.49
N GLU A 40 -2.00 -4.15 -1.39
CA GLU A 40 -0.83 -3.36 -0.98
C GLU A 40 -1.23 -2.12 -0.19
N ARG A 41 -2.30 -1.41 -0.60
CA ARG A 41 -2.79 -0.28 0.19
C ARG A 41 -3.38 -0.70 1.55
N HIS A 42 -3.98 -1.87 1.65
CA HIS A 42 -4.46 -2.40 2.94
C HIS A 42 -3.29 -2.70 3.89
N LYS A 43 -2.22 -3.34 3.41
CA LYS A 43 -1.00 -3.55 4.20
C LYS A 43 -0.40 -2.23 4.68
N LEU A 44 -0.38 -1.21 3.82
CA LEU A 44 0.09 0.13 4.15
C LEU A 44 -0.74 0.75 5.28
N ALA A 45 -2.07 0.71 5.17
CA ALA A 45 -2.98 1.23 6.18
C ALA A 45 -2.77 0.54 7.54
N LEU A 46 -2.62 -0.78 7.54
CA LEU A 46 -2.29 -1.55 8.75
C LEU A 46 -0.93 -1.16 9.33
N ALA A 47 0.11 -1.04 8.49
CA ALA A 47 1.44 -0.67 8.96
C ALA A 47 1.48 0.72 9.61
N ALA A 48 0.82 1.72 9.01
CA ALA A 48 0.69 3.06 9.58
C ALA A 48 -0.10 3.04 10.90
N LYS A 49 -1.21 2.30 10.94
CA LYS A 49 -2.04 2.15 12.15
C LYS A 49 -1.29 1.46 13.29
N ASP A 50 -0.60 0.37 13.00
CA ASP A 50 0.17 -0.37 13.99
C ASP A 50 1.32 0.47 14.55
N LEU A 51 2.00 1.25 13.71
CA LEU A 51 3.05 2.18 14.15
C LEU A 51 2.49 3.26 15.08
N TYR A 52 1.34 3.86 14.75
CA TYR A 52 0.67 4.81 15.62
C TYR A 52 0.30 4.20 16.98
N ILE A 53 -0.30 3.00 16.98
CA ILE A 53 -0.69 2.32 18.22
C ILE A 53 0.53 1.98 19.06
N ALA A 54 1.58 1.42 18.44
CA ALA A 54 2.81 1.04 19.12
C ALA A 54 3.50 2.28 19.72
N PHE A 55 3.61 3.34 18.93
CA PHE A 55 4.20 4.59 19.39
C PHE A 55 3.40 5.18 20.56
N ASN A 56 2.08 5.32 20.44
CA ASN A 56 1.28 5.94 21.51
C ASN A 56 1.17 5.12 22.79
N ARG A 57 1.35 3.79 22.72
CA ARG A 57 1.39 2.94 23.92
C ARG A 57 2.71 3.05 24.67
N GLU A 58 3.82 3.07 23.96
CA GLU A 58 5.15 2.86 24.56
C GLU A 58 6.18 3.87 24.05
N TRP A 59 5.78 5.11 23.76
CA TRP A 59 6.66 6.12 23.18
C TRP A 59 7.95 6.31 23.99
N GLN A 60 7.90 6.19 25.32
CA GLN A 60 9.06 6.37 26.20
C GLN A 60 10.23 5.42 25.87
N TYR A 61 9.90 4.21 25.46
CA TYR A 61 10.84 3.12 25.14
C TYR A 61 10.78 2.72 23.66
N PHE A 62 10.09 3.52 22.84
CA PHE A 62 9.85 3.18 21.45
C PHE A 62 11.15 3.18 20.66
N ARG A 63 11.37 2.11 19.89
CA ARG A 63 12.50 1.96 18.97
C ARG A 63 11.99 1.54 17.62
N ILE A 64 12.22 2.36 16.59
CA ILE A 64 11.75 2.08 15.24
C ILE A 64 12.35 0.78 14.65
N ASP A 65 13.52 0.39 15.14
CA ASP A 65 14.17 -0.87 14.77
C ASP A 65 13.38 -2.12 15.18
N ASN A 66 12.55 -2.04 16.21
CA ASN A 66 11.64 -3.13 16.59
C ASN A 66 10.44 -3.27 15.63
N HIS A 67 10.25 -2.28 14.74
CA HIS A 67 9.14 -2.21 13.79
C HIS A 67 9.64 -2.18 12.34
N GLN A 68 10.73 -2.93 12.07
CA GLN A 68 11.39 -2.97 10.78
C GLN A 68 10.50 -3.40 9.61
N ASP A 69 9.59 -4.32 9.88
CA ASP A 69 8.58 -4.79 8.94
C ASP A 69 7.66 -3.65 8.48
N LYS A 70 7.21 -2.81 9.41
CA LYS A 70 6.22 -1.75 9.16
C LYS A 70 6.81 -0.59 8.39
N TRP A 71 8.00 -0.10 8.78
CA TRP A 71 8.61 1.01 8.03
C TRP A 71 9.07 0.59 6.63
N LYS A 72 9.49 -0.68 6.43
CA LYS A 72 9.78 -1.20 5.08
C LYS A 72 8.54 -1.16 4.18
N ILE A 73 7.38 -1.53 4.70
CA ILE A 73 6.10 -1.45 3.97
C ILE A 73 5.83 0.00 3.56
N LEU A 74 5.95 0.96 4.49
CA LEU A 74 5.77 2.39 4.18
C LEU A 74 6.76 2.90 3.12
N MET A 75 8.04 2.53 3.23
CA MET A 75 9.07 2.96 2.28
C MET A 75 8.97 2.31 0.89
N SER A 76 8.32 1.14 0.80
CA SER A 76 8.08 0.47 -0.49
C SER A 76 6.85 1.01 -1.24
N SER A 77 6.18 2.04 -0.70
CA SER A 77 4.86 2.47 -1.16
C SER A 77 4.85 3.50 -2.29
N GLU A 78 6.01 3.96 -2.76
CA GLU A 78 6.17 5.07 -3.73
C GLU A 78 5.24 4.98 -4.95
N TYR A 79 5.06 3.77 -5.50
CA TYR A 79 4.23 3.54 -6.69
C TYR A 79 2.75 3.26 -6.39
N PHE A 80 2.37 3.22 -5.12
CA PHE A 80 1.04 2.82 -4.65
C PHE A 80 0.26 3.96 -3.95
N VAL A 81 0.91 5.08 -3.69
CA VAL A 81 0.33 6.26 -3.04
C VAL A 81 0.66 7.56 -3.80
N SER A 82 0.06 8.68 -3.39
CA SER A 82 0.45 9.99 -3.91
C SER A 82 1.86 10.37 -3.43
N ALA A 83 2.57 11.16 -4.24
CA ALA A 83 3.89 11.67 -3.87
C ALA A 83 3.90 12.42 -2.53
N GLU A 84 2.83 13.18 -2.26
CA GLU A 84 2.64 13.89 -0.99
C GLU A 84 2.55 12.92 0.20
N LEU A 85 1.72 11.87 0.10
CA LEU A 85 1.56 10.89 1.18
C LEU A 85 2.86 10.09 1.38
N TYR A 86 3.57 9.77 0.29
CA TYR A 86 4.87 9.12 0.38
C TYR A 86 5.91 10.00 1.09
N ALA A 87 5.96 11.30 0.77
CA ALA A 87 6.83 12.25 1.47
C ALA A 87 6.49 12.32 2.97
N SER A 88 5.20 12.32 3.34
CA SER A 88 4.78 12.26 4.74
C SER A 88 5.24 10.98 5.45
N PHE A 89 5.20 9.83 4.78
CA PHE A 89 5.76 8.59 5.35
C PHE A 89 7.26 8.70 5.61
N GLN A 90 8.01 9.24 4.65
CA GLN A 90 9.46 9.43 4.80
C GLN A 90 9.77 10.35 5.99
N GLU A 91 9.05 11.46 6.10
CA GLU A 91 9.23 12.43 7.19
C GLU A 91 8.96 11.78 8.56
N VAL A 92 7.87 11.03 8.70
CA VAL A 92 7.54 10.30 9.94
C VAL A 92 8.62 9.29 10.31
N ILE A 93 9.13 8.51 9.35
CA ILE A 93 10.18 7.52 9.63
C ILE A 93 11.49 8.18 10.04
N ILE A 94 11.85 9.31 9.43
CA ILE A 94 13.03 10.08 9.82
C ILE A 94 12.86 10.60 11.25
N GLU A 95 11.70 11.17 11.58
CA GLU A 95 11.45 11.67 12.93
C GLU A 95 11.44 10.56 13.98
N LEU A 96 10.87 9.39 13.67
CA LEU A 96 10.91 8.21 14.54
C LEU A 96 12.32 7.68 14.76
N ARG A 97 13.20 7.72 13.75
CA ARG A 97 14.63 7.38 13.91
C ARG A 97 15.35 8.41 14.78
N ASN A 98 15.10 9.70 14.53
CA ASN A 98 15.67 10.78 15.32
C ASN A 98 15.11 10.84 16.76
N PHE A 99 14.00 10.14 17.02
CA PHE A 99 13.40 10.01 18.33
C PHE A 99 14.08 8.93 19.19
N ASP A 100 14.65 7.89 18.55
CA ASP A 100 15.42 6.82 19.21
C ASP A 100 16.80 7.32 19.73
N VAL A 101 17.27 8.47 19.24
CA VAL A 101 18.49 9.13 19.74
C VAL A 101 18.21 9.78 21.11
N GLU A 102 19.10 9.58 22.08
CA GLU A 102 18.95 10.03 23.48
C GLU A 102 18.69 11.56 23.59
N LEU A 103 17.43 11.94 23.65
CA LEU A 103 16.96 13.28 24.02
C LEU A 103 16.66 13.36 25.52
N LYS A 104 16.79 14.56 26.09
CA LYS A 104 16.33 14.82 27.47
C LYS A 104 14.83 14.56 27.57
N PHE A 105 14.37 14.02 28.69
CA PHE A 105 12.98 13.57 28.87
C PHE A 105 11.92 14.65 28.57
N SER A 106 12.21 15.92 28.91
CA SER A 106 11.33 17.07 28.65
C SER A 106 11.18 17.40 27.16
N GLU A 107 12.24 17.23 26.37
CA GLU A 107 12.22 17.43 24.90
C GLU A 107 11.56 16.24 24.19
N LYS A 108 11.55 15.08 24.87
CA LYS A 108 10.97 13.84 24.39
C LYS A 108 9.44 13.88 24.37
N ASP A 109 8.81 14.54 25.35
CA ASP A 109 7.34 14.67 25.46
C ASP A 109 6.74 15.50 24.31
N GLU A 110 7.30 16.69 24.05
CA GLU A 110 6.85 17.56 22.96
C GLU A 110 7.07 16.90 21.59
N LYS A 111 8.23 16.26 21.42
CA LYS A 111 8.55 15.53 20.19
C LYS A 111 7.65 14.31 20.01
N ALA A 112 7.31 13.59 21.09
CA ALA A 112 6.37 12.48 21.03
C ALA A 112 4.98 12.96 20.60
N HIS A 113 4.50 14.09 21.13
CA HIS A 113 3.23 14.66 20.70
C HIS A 113 3.22 15.04 19.21
N LYS A 114 4.31 15.68 18.74
CA LYS A 114 4.49 16.00 17.30
C LYS A 114 4.43 14.73 16.45
N ILE A 115 5.20 13.70 16.81
CA ILE A 115 5.27 12.43 16.07
C ILE A 115 3.93 11.70 16.09
N SER A 116 3.22 11.66 17.22
CA SER A 116 1.88 11.09 17.32
C SER A 116 0.92 11.75 16.33
N LYS A 117 0.95 13.08 16.23
CA LYS A 117 0.10 13.81 15.28
C LYS A 117 0.48 13.53 13.82
N MET A 118 1.77 13.42 13.52
CA MET A 118 2.20 13.03 12.17
C MET A 118 1.76 11.62 11.83
N LEU A 119 1.88 10.68 12.78
CA LEU A 119 1.41 9.29 12.64
C LEU A 119 -0.11 9.24 12.43
N GLU A 120 -0.87 10.02 13.19
CA GLU A 120 -2.33 10.17 13.03
C GLU A 120 -2.69 10.67 11.62
N ASN A 121 -2.01 11.70 11.12
CA ASN A 121 -2.27 12.26 9.80
C ASN A 121 -2.00 11.28 8.64
N ILE A 122 -1.10 10.31 8.85
CA ILE A 122 -0.78 9.29 7.85
C ILE A 122 -1.59 8.00 8.06
N GLN A 123 -2.41 7.92 9.11
CA GLN A 123 -3.33 6.81 9.26
C GLN A 123 -4.36 6.86 8.14
N CYS A 124 -4.47 5.76 7.41
CA CYS A 124 -5.59 5.55 6.52
C CYS A 124 -6.77 5.10 7.39
N ASP A 125 -7.63 6.03 7.79
CA ASP A 125 -8.84 5.75 8.60
C ASP A 125 -9.87 4.85 7.89
N LYS A 126 -9.70 4.65 6.59
CA LYS A 126 -10.61 3.83 5.79
C LYS A 126 -10.05 2.43 5.55
N ARG A 127 -10.85 1.44 5.92
CA ARG A 127 -10.85 0.12 5.28
C ARG A 127 -11.07 0.32 3.78
N LEU A 128 -10.07 0.02 2.96
CA LEU A 128 -10.12 0.21 1.51
C LEU A 128 -10.93 -0.87 0.77
N ASP A 129 -11.58 -1.76 1.52
CA ASP A 129 -12.48 -2.82 1.07
C ASP A 129 -13.98 -2.44 1.16
N GLU A 130 -14.31 -1.22 1.59
CA GLU A 130 -15.66 -0.60 1.46
C GLU A 130 -15.76 0.27 0.20
#